data_AF-A0AAW9N090-F1
#
_entry.id   AF-A0AAW9N090-F1
#
_cell.length_a   1.000
_cell.length_b   1.000
_cell.length_c   1.000
_cell.angle_alpha   90.00
_cell.angle_beta   90.00
_cell.angle_gamma   90.00
#
_symmetry.space_group_name_H-M   'P 1'
#
loop_
_entity.id
_entity.type
_entity.pdbx_description
1 polymer ?
#
loop_
_entity_poly.entity_id
_entity_poly.type
_entity_poly.pdbx_seq_one_letter_code
_entity_poly.pdbx_strand_id
1 'polypeptide(L)' 'MEEEKIFEKRWELASVEQRARYHNLMSSYRNIDWTYKEKKYLLWLCQLDVNTFETFEVILDKIKNSNEKRADL' A
#
# COMPACT_ATOMS: atom_id res chain seq x y z
N MET A 1 11.56 4.35 -14.79
CA MET A 1 12.79 4.20 -13.94
C MET A 1 12.98 2.72 -13.55
N GLU A 2 14.10 2.31 -12.93
CA GLU A 2 14.30 0.89 -12.52
C GLU A 2 13.17 0.37 -11.60
N GLU A 3 12.75 1.20 -10.64
CA GLU A 3 11.66 0.89 -9.70
C GLU A 3 10.32 0.60 -10.37
N GLU A 4 10.00 1.33 -11.44
CA GLU A 4 8.78 1.14 -12.23
C GLU A 4 8.78 -0.20 -12.95
N LYS A 5 9.90 -0.58 -13.58
CA LYS A 5 10.05 -1.91 -14.21
C LYS A 5 9.94 -3.05 -13.19
N ILE A 6 10.45 -2.85 -11.98
CA ILE A 6 10.32 -3.83 -10.90
C ILE A 6 8.86 -3.93 -10.43
N PHE A 7 8.17 -2.79 -10.29
CA PHE A 7 6.76 -2.75 -9.94
C PHE A 7 5.93 -3.52 -10.97
N GLU A 8 6.08 -3.25 -12.27
CA GLU A 8 5.35 -3.91 -13.35
C GLU A 8 5.53 -5.42 -13.32
N LYS A 9 6.78 -5.91 -13.21
CA LYS A 9 7.05 -7.35 -13.11
C LYS A 9 6.38 -7.98 -11.89
N ARG A 10 6.40 -7.32 -10.73
CA ARG A 10 5.73 -7.81 -9.52
C ARG A 10 4.21 -7.77 -9.66
N TRP A 11 3.69 -6.76 -10.35
CA TRP A 11 2.27 -6.59 -10.61
C TRP A 11 1.74 -7.73 -11.48
N GLU A 12 2.47 -8.06 -12.56
CA GLU A 12 2.14 -9.19 -13.44
C GLU A 12 2.07 -10.53 -12.70
N LEU A 13 2.96 -10.74 -11.72
CA LEU A 13 3.00 -11.95 -10.89
C LEU A 13 1.97 -11.96 -9.75
N ALA A 14 1.39 -10.82 -9.40
CA ALA A 14 0.42 -10.73 -8.31
C ALA A 14 -0.91 -11.41 -8.68
N SER A 15 -1.49 -12.14 -7.73
CA SER A 15 -2.81 -12.76 -7.89
C SER A 15 -3.92 -11.70 -7.95
N VAL A 16 -5.10 -12.10 -8.44
CA VAL A 16 -6.28 -11.23 -8.47
C VAL A 16 -6.61 -10.67 -7.07
N GLU A 17 -6.50 -11.51 -6.04
CA GLU A 17 -6.74 -11.12 -4.65
C GLU A 17 -5.72 -10.08 -4.17
N GLN A 18 -4.43 -10.31 -4.44
CA GLN A 18 -3.37 -9.37 -4.06
C GLN A 18 -3.53 -8.02 -4.75
N ARG A 19 -3.92 -8.01 -6.03
CA ARG A 19 -4.22 -6.77 -6.77
C ARG A 19 -5.46 -6.06 -6.22
N ALA A 20 -6.49 -6.79 -5.81
CA ALA A 20 -7.67 -6.22 -5.16
C ALA A 20 -7.32 -5.56 -3.83
N ARG A 21 -6.52 -6.23 -2.98
CA ARG A 21 -5.99 -5.65 -1.73
C ARG A 21 -5.19 -4.38 -2.00
N TYR A 22 -4.31 -4.39 -3.01
CA TYR A 22 -3.55 -3.21 -3.39
C TYR A 22 -4.45 -2.04 -3.79
N HIS A 23 -5.47 -2.28 -4.63
CA HIS A 23 -6.41 -1.23 -5.01
C HIS A 23 -7.21 -0.68 -3.82
N ASN A 24 -7.65 -1.54 -2.92
CA ASN A 24 -8.33 -1.12 -1.69
C ASN A 24 -7.41 -0.24 -0.83
N LEU A 25 -6.16 -0.68 -0.63
CA LEU A 25 -5.15 0.06 0.11
C LEU A 25 -4.92 1.45 -0.52
N MET A 26 -4.64 1.52 -1.82
CA MET A 26 -4.44 2.79 -2.53
C MET A 26 -5.67 3.71 -2.44
N SER A 27 -6.89 3.14 -2.46
CA SER A 27 -8.12 3.89 -2.30
C SER A 27 -8.33 4.45 -0.88
N SER A 28 -7.77 3.84 0.16
CA SER A 28 -7.83 4.34 1.54
C SER A 28 -6.91 5.54 1.79
N TYR A 29 -5.93 5.74 0.91
CA TYR A 29 -4.88 6.77 0.99
C TYR A 29 -4.80 7.65 -0.29
N ARG A 30 -5.94 7.99 -0.90
CA ARG A 30 -6.01 8.73 -2.19
C ARG A 30 -5.30 10.08 -2.21
N ASN A 31 -5.13 10.73 -1.06
CA ASN A 31 -4.52 12.06 -0.95
C ASN A 31 -2.98 12.00 -0.87
N ILE A 32 -2.38 10.80 -0.91
CA ILE A 32 -0.93 10.62 -0.86
C ILE A 32 -0.44 10.32 -2.27
N ASP A 33 0.51 11.13 -2.74
CA ASP A 33 1.21 10.85 -4.00
C ASP A 33 2.36 9.88 -3.75
N TRP A 34 2.17 8.63 -4.18
CA TRP A 34 3.12 7.55 -3.96
C TRP A 34 4.12 7.45 -5.10
N THR A 35 5.41 7.45 -4.77
CA THR A 35 6.48 7.13 -5.73
C THR A 35 6.41 5.66 -6.16
N TYR A 36 6.99 5.31 -7.31
CA TYR A 36 7.07 3.89 -7.74
C TYR A 36 7.79 3.00 -6.73
N LYS A 37 8.80 3.53 -6.02
CA LYS A 37 9.51 2.82 -4.95
C LYS A 37 8.56 2.44 -3.81
N GLU A 38 7.68 3.36 -3.40
CA GLU A 38 6.69 3.11 -2.34
C GLU A 38 5.57 2.19 -2.84
N LYS A 39 5.05 2.42 -4.04
CA LYS A 39 4.05 1.54 -4.68
C LYS A 39 4.53 0.08 -4.72
N LYS A 40 5.82 -0.14 -5.02
CA LYS A 40 6.46 -1.47 -4.97
C LYS A 40 6.40 -2.10 -3.59
N TYR A 41 6.65 -1.34 -2.52
CA TYR A 41 6.56 -1.85 -1.16
C TYR A 41 5.12 -2.11 -0.71
N LEU A 42 4.19 -1.23 -1.07
CA LEU A 42 2.76 -1.42 -0.80
C LEU A 42 2.22 -2.67 -1.50
N LEU A 43 2.63 -2.91 -2.75
CA LEU A 43 2.29 -4.14 -3.46
C LEU A 43 2.88 -5.38 -2.77
N TRP A 44 4.12 -5.29 -2.28
CA TRP A 44 4.75 -6.38 -1.54
C TRP A 44 4.00 -6.71 -0.23
N LEU A 45 3.51 -5.70 0.50
CA LEU A 45 2.66 -5.92 1.68
C LEU A 45 1.41 -6.73 1.34
N CYS A 46 0.77 -6.44 0.20
CA CYS A 46 -0.43 -7.15 -0.25
C CYS A 46 -0.19 -8.63 -0.57
N GLN A 47 1.08 -9.04 -0.71
CA GLN A 47 1.48 -10.42 -1.00
C GLN A 47 1.78 -11.24 0.28
N LEU A 48 1.81 -10.61 1.45
CA LEU A 48 1.97 -11.29 2.72
C LEU A 48 0.72 -12.13 3.05
N ASP A 49 0.86 -13.04 4.02
CA ASP A 49 -0.31 -13.74 4.56
C ASP A 49 -1.31 -12.73 5.14
N VAL A 50 -2.59 -13.12 5.15
CA VAL A 50 -3.70 -12.21 5.48
C VAL A 50 -3.56 -11.59 6.86
N ASN A 51 -3.12 -12.34 7.87
CA ASN A 51 -3.00 -11.86 9.24
C ASN A 51 -1.89 -10.80 9.35
N THR A 52 -0.76 -11.05 8.70
CA THR A 52 0.34 -10.09 8.65
C THR A 52 -0.07 -8.82 7.90
N PHE A 53 -0.76 -8.96 6.77
CA PHE A 53 -1.26 -7.82 6.00
C PHE A 53 -2.22 -6.95 6.82
N GLU A 54 -3.23 -7.55 7.46
CA GLU A 54 -4.19 -6.83 8.31
C GLU A 54 -3.51 -6.09 9.47
N THR A 55 -2.49 -6.71 10.07
CA THR A 55 -1.69 -6.06 11.12
C THR A 55 -1.02 -4.78 10.61
N PHE A 56 -0.48 -4.80 9.39
CA PHE A 56 0.10 -3.61 8.76
C PHE A 56 -0.96 -2.55 8.42
N GLU A 57 -2.14 -2.95 7.95
CA GLU A 57 -3.24 -2.01 7.69
C GLU A 57 -3.64 -1.25 8.96
N VAL A 58 -3.74 -1.93 10.11
CA VAL A 58 -4.03 -1.29 11.41
C VAL A 58 -2.94 -0.27 11.79
N ILE A 59 -1.67 -0.58 11.51
CA ILE A 59 -0.56 0.35 11.80
C ILE A 59 -0.65 1.59 10.88
N LEU A 60 -0.89 1.40 9.58
CA LEU A 60 -1.02 2.50 8.62
C LEU A 60 -2.20 3.42 8.97
N ASP A 61 -3.33 2.83 9.38
CA ASP A 61 -4.51 3.60 9.79
C ASP A 61 -4.25 4.43 11.05
N LYS A 62 -3.55 3.86 12.04
CA LYS A 62 -3.11 4.63 13.23
C LYS A 62 -2.21 5.82 12.86
N ILE A 63 -1.30 5.64 11.90
CA ILE A 63 -0.41 6.72 11.45
C ILE A 63 -1.22 7.82 10.75
N LYS A 64 -2.15 7.44 9.87
CA LYS A 64 -3.05 8.38 9.18
C LYS A 64 -3.86 9.21 10.16
N ASN A 65 -4.56 8.57 11.08
CA ASN A 65 -5.39 9.24 12.09
C ASN A 65 -4.56 10.15 13.02
N SER A 66 -3.31 9.80 13.27
CA SER A 66 -2.40 10.65 14.07
C SER A 66 -1.97 11.91 13.32
N ASN A 67 -1.83 11.84 12.00
CA ASN A 67 -1.49 13.00 11.17
C ASN A 67 -2.69 13.91 10.94
N GLU A 68 -3.89 13.36 10.74
CA GLU A 68 -5.13 14.15 10.63
C GLU A 68 -5.36 15.00 11.89
N LYS A 69 -5.24 14.40 13.07
CA LYS A 69 -5.32 15.14 14.35
C LYS A 69 -4.30 16.27 14.50
N ARG A 70 -3.15 16.19 13.82
CA ARG A 70 -2.14 17.26 13.83
C ARG A 70 -2.42 18.34 12.81
N ALA A 71 -3.13 18.04 11.72
CA ALA A 71 -3.51 19.00 10.69
C ALA A 71 -4.70 19.89 11.12
N ASP A 72 -5.52 19.41 12.06
CA ASP A 72 -6.64 20.16 12.65
C ASP A 72 -6.23 21.13 13.78
N LEU A 73 -4.93 21.28 14.08
CA LEU A 73 -4.35 22.21 15.07
C LEU A 73 -3.61 23.36 14.39
#